data_AF-A0A2V7J864-F1
#
_entry.id   AF-A0A2V7J864-F1
#
_cell.length_a   1.000
_cell.length_b   1.000
_cell.length_c   1.000
_cell.angle_alpha   90.00
_cell.angle_beta   90.00
_cell.angle_gamma   90.00
#
_symmetry.space_group_name_H-M   'P 1'
#
loop_
_entity.id
_entity.type
_entity.pdbx_description
1 polymer ?
#
loop_
_entity_poly.entity_id
_entity_poly.type
_entity_poly.pdbx_seq_one_letter_code
_entity_poly.pdbx_strand_id
1 'polypeptide(L)'
;MPAFIGLNTGEFLCFLLFWAMNVWIVLRGMDSIKFLETWGSPFLLAVGVALFAWALVRAGGLGPMLENPTVGRPDGRTAGVGTLFGAGLTSAVAFWGTMALSIPDFSRYARSQRDQIVGQAVGLPGTMALFAFIGAAVTNATVVIFGTRISDPVALLARIGGGPLMIMLSMAGLIVATLTTNIAANIVAPANGFSNLAPDKITFKQGAMITAVIGILMMPWRLYNDAAAYIFTWLIGYGALLGPVAGIMIADYFVVRRGQLNVNDLYTRDGAYEYARGFNPVAIAALALGVAPSLPGFVAALRGVPLTTVFGTIYNWAWFVGFLVAGLLYCAGMRVTGVPVREPTDVRVTARD
;
A
#
# COMPACT_ATOMS: atom_id res chain seq x y z
N MET A 1 19.46 14.18 21.58
CA MET A 1 19.52 13.49 20.28
C MET A 1 20.01 14.47 19.23
N PRO A 2 20.87 14.06 18.27
CA PRO A 2 21.30 14.94 17.19
C PRO A 2 20.10 15.55 16.44
N ALA A 3 20.18 16.84 16.09
CA ALA A 3 19.11 17.55 15.38
C ALA A 3 18.72 16.89 14.04
N PHE A 4 19.65 16.15 13.41
CA PHE A 4 19.38 15.44 12.16
C PHE A 4 18.37 14.30 12.33
N ILE A 5 18.18 13.73 13.53
CA ILE A 5 17.20 12.64 13.72
C ILE A 5 15.77 13.19 13.59
N GLY A 6 15.52 14.43 14.01
CA GLY A 6 14.20 15.07 13.88
C GLY A 6 13.11 14.50 14.79
N LEU A 7 13.49 13.73 15.82
CA LEU A 7 12.60 13.23 16.87
C LEU A 7 13.19 13.58 18.24
N ASN A 8 12.31 13.77 19.23
CA ASN A 8 12.77 13.87 20.61
C ASN A 8 13.20 12.49 21.14
N THR A 9 13.93 12.46 22.26
CA THR A 9 14.47 11.20 22.81
C THR A 9 13.38 10.19 23.17
N GLY A 10 12.25 10.65 23.72
CA GLY A 10 11.13 9.78 24.11
C GLY A 10 10.45 9.14 22.90
N GLU A 11 10.11 9.94 21.89
CA GLU A 11 9.53 9.47 20.62
C GLU A 11 10.41 8.42 19.95
N PHE A 12 11.72 8.66 19.91
CA PHE A 12 12.65 7.71 19.31
C PHE A 12 12.75 6.40 20.09
N LEU A 13 12.74 6.45 21.42
CA LEU A 13 12.74 5.23 22.25
C LEU A 13 11.43 4.44 22.06
N CYS A 14 10.28 5.11 22.02
CA CYS A 14 9.01 4.48 21.72
C CYS A 14 9.00 3.86 20.31
N PHE A 15 9.56 4.56 19.33
CA PHE A 15 9.74 4.05 17.97
C PHE A 15 10.62 2.81 17.95
N LEU A 16 11.79 2.82 18.60
CA LEU A 16 12.69 1.66 18.66
C LEU A 16 12.04 0.47 19.37
N LEU A 17 11.27 0.72 20.43
CA LEU A 17 10.50 -0.34 21.10
C LEU A 17 9.45 -0.95 20.17
N PHE A 18 8.68 -0.11 19.47
CA PHE A 18 7.68 -0.56 18.50
C PHE A 18 8.31 -1.33 17.34
N TRP A 19 9.43 -0.82 16.83
CA TRP A 19 10.23 -1.49 15.80
C TRP A 19 10.75 -2.85 16.28
N ALA A 20 11.28 -2.93 17.50
CA ALA A 20 11.77 -4.18 18.07
C ALA A 20 10.65 -5.22 18.20
N MET A 21 9.42 -4.80 18.57
CA MET A 21 8.26 -5.68 18.57
C MET A 21 7.94 -6.23 17.18
N ASN A 22 7.94 -5.38 16.13
CA ASN A 22 7.72 -5.82 14.75
C ASN A 22 8.77 -6.85 14.31
N VAL A 23 10.06 -6.57 14.56
CA VAL A 23 11.17 -7.48 14.24
C VAL A 23 11.01 -8.81 14.97
N TRP A 24 10.71 -8.78 16.28
CA TRP A 24 10.55 -9.98 17.08
C TRP A 24 9.46 -10.92 16.56
N ILE A 25 8.31 -10.38 16.16
CA ILE A 25 7.21 -11.19 15.60
C ILE A 25 7.62 -11.80 14.25
N VAL A 26 8.24 -11.01 13.37
CA VAL A 26 8.63 -11.51 12.04
C VAL A 26 9.72 -12.58 12.12
N LEU A 27 10.65 -12.47 13.07
CA LEU A 27 11.69 -13.48 13.29
C LEU A 27 11.13 -14.83 13.78
N ARG A 28 9.90 -14.87 14.29
CA ARG A 28 9.18 -16.12 14.61
C ARG A 28 8.54 -16.79 13.39
N GLY A 29 8.57 -16.14 12.22
CA GLY A 29 8.15 -16.72 10.94
C GLY A 29 6.67 -16.55 10.59
N MET A 30 6.28 -17.08 9.43
CA MET A 30 4.96 -16.87 8.82
C MET A 30 3.78 -17.36 9.68
N ASP A 31 3.96 -18.41 10.48
CA ASP A 31 2.89 -18.90 11.35
C ASP A 31 2.50 -17.88 12.43
N SER A 32 3.48 -17.14 12.95
CA SER A 32 3.22 -16.06 13.92
C SER A 32 2.46 -14.91 13.27
N ILE A 33 2.79 -14.58 12.02
CA ILE A 33 2.09 -13.55 11.24
C ILE A 33 0.65 -14.01 10.98
N LYS A 34 0.46 -15.25 10.55
CA LYS A 34 -0.87 -15.82 10.31
C LYS A 34 -1.73 -15.80 11.57
N PHE A 35 -1.17 -16.20 12.71
CA PHE A 35 -1.85 -16.14 14.01
C PHE A 35 -2.24 -14.70 14.36
N LEU A 36 -1.30 -13.76 14.23
CA LEU A 36 -1.54 -12.35 14.49
C LEU A 36 -2.64 -11.78 13.60
N GLU A 37 -2.66 -12.10 12.31
CA GLU A 37 -3.69 -11.63 11.37
C GLU A 37 -5.07 -12.24 11.63
N THR A 38 -5.10 -13.51 12.04
CA THR A 38 -6.35 -14.24 12.33
C THR A 38 -7.11 -13.59 13.48
N TRP A 39 -6.40 -13.12 14.52
CA TRP A 39 -7.00 -12.45 15.68
C TRP A 39 -7.00 -10.93 15.56
N GLY A 40 -6.02 -10.38 14.86
CA GLY A 40 -5.90 -8.95 14.58
C GLY A 40 -7.06 -8.45 13.74
N SER A 41 -7.43 -9.13 12.66
CA SER A 41 -8.50 -8.66 11.77
C SER A 41 -9.85 -8.47 12.49
N PRO A 42 -10.37 -9.45 13.27
CA PRO A 42 -11.57 -9.24 14.09
C PRO A 42 -11.42 -8.17 15.16
N PHE A 43 -10.24 -8.09 15.79
CA PHE A 43 -9.95 -7.06 16.79
C PHE A 43 -10.03 -5.65 16.20
N LEU A 44 -9.47 -5.44 15.01
CA LEU A 44 -9.49 -4.15 14.31
C LEU A 44 -10.93 -3.75 13.98
N LEU A 45 -11.73 -4.70 13.50
CA LEU A 45 -13.14 -4.47 13.22
C LEU A 45 -13.90 -4.06 14.49
N ALA A 46 -13.67 -4.77 15.60
CA ALA A 46 -14.29 -4.44 16.89
C ALA A 46 -13.89 -3.04 17.38
N VAL A 47 -12.61 -2.67 17.27
CA VAL A 47 -12.12 -1.33 17.63
C VAL A 47 -12.71 -0.25 16.73
N GLY A 48 -12.80 -0.49 15.42
CA GLY A 48 -13.41 0.45 14.48
C GLY A 48 -14.89 0.69 14.78
N VAL A 49 -15.65 -0.38 15.03
CA VAL A 49 -17.07 -0.28 15.44
C VAL A 49 -17.22 0.42 16.78
N ALA A 50 -16.35 0.12 17.75
CA ALA A 50 -16.36 0.79 19.06
C ALA A 50 -16.08 2.29 18.94
N LEU A 51 -15.11 2.69 18.11
CA LEU A 51 -14.80 4.09 17.84
C LEU A 51 -15.96 4.81 17.15
N PHE A 52 -16.61 4.16 16.19
CA PHE A 52 -17.81 4.68 15.54
C PHE A 52 -18.96 4.87 16.53
N ALA A 53 -19.24 3.86 17.35
CA ALA A 53 -20.28 3.92 18.37
C ALA A 53 -20.01 5.02 19.41
N TRP A 54 -18.75 5.18 19.82
CA TRP A 54 -18.33 6.27 20.70
C TRP A 54 -18.61 7.64 20.06
N ALA A 55 -18.20 7.84 18.80
CA ALA A 55 -18.42 9.10 18.10
C ALA A 55 -19.91 9.40 17.92
N LEU A 56 -20.70 8.36 17.59
CA LEU A 56 -22.14 8.45 17.43
C LEU A 56 -22.83 8.94 18.71
N VAL A 57 -22.49 8.37 19.86
CA VAL A 57 -23.06 8.77 21.16
C VAL A 57 -22.60 10.17 21.53
N ARG A 58 -21.32 10.49 21.36
CA ARG A 58 -20.75 11.80 21.72
C ARG A 58 -21.25 12.94 20.84
N ALA A 59 -21.52 12.68 19.57
CA ALA A 59 -22.08 13.67 18.65
C ALA A 59 -23.58 13.89 18.85
N GLY A 60 -24.27 13.04 19.63
CA GLY A 60 -25.71 13.14 19.85
C GLY A 60 -26.56 12.49 18.74
N GLY A 61 -26.00 11.53 18.00
CA GLY A 61 -26.71 10.76 16.97
C GLY A 61 -26.11 10.90 15.56
N LEU A 62 -26.67 10.15 14.60
CA LEU A 62 -26.14 10.05 13.24
C LEU A 62 -26.25 11.36 12.45
N GLY A 63 -27.35 12.10 12.64
CA GLY A 63 -27.57 13.39 11.96
C GLY A 63 -26.44 14.38 12.26
N PRO A 64 -26.26 14.80 13.53
CA PRO A 64 -25.19 15.70 13.93
C PRO A 64 -23.79 15.18 13.56
N MET A 65 -23.55 13.87 13.70
CA MET A 65 -22.28 13.25 13.32
C MET A 65 -21.92 13.42 11.84
N LEU A 66 -22.91 13.46 10.96
CA LEU A 66 -22.74 13.57 9.50
C LEU A 66 -22.98 14.99 8.97
N GLU A 67 -23.46 15.92 9.80
CA GLU A 67 -23.46 17.34 9.48
C GLU A 67 -22.01 17.77 9.22
N ASN A 68 -21.72 18.39 8.09
CA ASN A 68 -20.35 18.77 7.69
C ASN A 68 -20.17 20.30 7.80
N PRO A 69 -19.91 20.84 9.01
CA PRO A 69 -19.71 22.27 9.19
C PRO A 69 -18.58 22.79 8.32
N THR A 70 -18.70 24.04 7.89
CA THR A 70 -17.65 24.74 7.12
C THR A 70 -16.39 25.07 7.94
N VAL A 71 -16.40 24.82 9.25
CA VAL A 71 -15.29 25.08 10.17
C VAL A 71 -14.05 24.26 9.77
N GLY A 72 -12.94 24.96 9.51
CA GLY A 72 -11.65 24.34 9.19
C GLY A 72 -11.48 23.88 7.74
N ARG A 73 -12.27 24.39 6.79
CA ARG A 73 -11.92 24.29 5.36
C ARG A 73 -10.69 25.17 5.08
N PRO A 74 -9.56 24.63 4.60
CA PRO A 74 -8.35 25.41 4.37
C PRO A 74 -8.51 26.56 3.35
N ASP A 75 -9.57 26.55 2.54
CA ASP A 75 -9.61 27.32 1.31
C ASP A 75 -11.00 27.78 0.84
N GLY A 76 -12.09 27.53 1.58
CA GLY A 76 -13.45 28.04 1.24
C GLY A 76 -14.00 27.64 -0.14
N ARG A 77 -13.22 26.88 -0.93
CA ARG A 77 -13.52 26.44 -2.29
C ARG A 77 -13.87 24.97 -2.25
N THR A 78 -15.08 24.65 -2.69
CA THR A 78 -15.44 23.29 -3.08
C THR A 78 -14.77 23.01 -4.42
N ALA A 79 -13.53 22.50 -4.39
CA ALA A 79 -13.05 21.71 -5.52
C ALA A 79 -14.09 20.60 -5.75
N GLY A 80 -14.80 20.65 -6.88
CA GLY A 80 -15.86 19.68 -7.16
C GLY A 80 -15.30 18.26 -7.14
N VAL A 81 -16.11 17.27 -6.77
CA VAL A 81 -15.69 15.85 -6.67
C VAL A 81 -14.92 15.42 -7.93
N GLY A 82 -15.36 15.84 -9.12
CA GLY A 82 -14.68 15.53 -10.39
C GLY A 82 -13.25 16.07 -10.51
N THR A 83 -12.92 17.19 -9.87
CA THR A 83 -11.56 17.77 -9.90
C THR A 83 -10.55 17.01 -9.03
N LEU A 84 -11.02 16.41 -7.93
CA LEU A 84 -10.19 15.62 -7.01
C LEU A 84 -10.24 14.12 -7.31
N PHE A 85 -11.22 13.67 -8.09
CA PHE A 85 -11.47 12.25 -8.31
C PHE A 85 -10.26 11.53 -8.91
N GLY A 86 -9.64 12.07 -9.95
CA GLY A 86 -8.47 11.46 -10.58
C GLY A 86 -7.31 11.27 -9.61
N ALA A 87 -6.91 12.35 -8.93
CA ALA A 87 -5.82 12.34 -7.97
C ALA A 87 -6.13 11.43 -6.77
N GLY A 88 -7.35 11.48 -6.24
CA GLY A 88 -7.80 10.63 -5.13
C GLY A 88 -7.84 9.15 -5.52
N LEU A 89 -8.33 8.82 -6.71
CA LEU A 89 -8.35 7.46 -7.23
C LEU A 89 -6.93 6.93 -7.46
N THR A 90 -6.07 7.71 -8.13
CA THR A 90 -4.66 7.36 -8.33
C THR A 90 -3.95 7.13 -6.99
N SER A 91 -4.15 8.01 -6.01
CA SER A 91 -3.58 7.87 -4.67
C SER A 91 -4.08 6.61 -3.96
N ALA A 92 -5.37 6.30 -4.03
CA ALA A 92 -5.95 5.12 -3.41
C ALA A 92 -5.43 3.83 -4.04
N VAL A 93 -5.36 3.77 -5.38
CA VAL A 93 -4.82 2.62 -6.10
C VAL A 93 -3.32 2.47 -5.84
N ALA A 94 -2.55 3.56 -5.82
CA ALA A 94 -1.13 3.55 -5.53
C ALA A 94 -0.84 3.07 -4.10
N PHE A 95 -1.64 3.48 -3.12
CA PHE A 95 -1.52 3.04 -1.73
C PHE A 95 -1.64 1.51 -1.60
N TRP A 96 -2.53 0.88 -2.39
CA TRP A 96 -2.69 -0.57 -2.43
C TRP A 96 -1.83 -1.26 -3.49
N GLY A 97 -1.13 -0.51 -4.34
CA GLY A 97 -0.43 -1.04 -5.50
C GLY A 97 0.68 -2.02 -5.13
N THR A 98 1.44 -1.75 -4.08
CA THR A 98 2.46 -2.67 -3.53
C THR A 98 1.85 -3.98 -3.12
N MET A 99 0.85 -3.91 -2.25
CA MET A 99 0.11 -5.05 -1.71
C MET A 99 -0.51 -5.89 -2.84
N ALA A 100 -1.06 -5.24 -3.85
CA ALA A 100 -1.63 -5.92 -5.02
C ALA A 100 -0.57 -6.68 -5.82
N LEU A 101 0.61 -6.07 -6.03
CA LEU A 101 1.73 -6.71 -6.74
C LEU A 101 2.38 -7.84 -5.92
N SER A 102 2.35 -7.74 -4.60
CA SER A 102 2.90 -8.75 -3.68
C SER A 102 1.86 -9.73 -3.15
N ILE A 103 0.59 -9.66 -3.58
CA ILE A 103 -0.44 -10.60 -3.12
C ILE A 103 -0.08 -12.07 -3.37
N PRO A 104 0.70 -12.44 -4.42
CA PRO A 104 1.16 -13.82 -4.60
C PRO A 104 1.97 -14.38 -3.42
N ASP A 105 2.62 -13.52 -2.62
CA ASP A 105 3.36 -13.96 -1.42
C ASP A 105 2.44 -14.54 -0.35
N PHE A 106 1.17 -14.13 -0.34
CA PHE A 106 0.13 -14.66 0.54
C PHE A 106 -0.69 -15.75 -0.14
N SER A 107 -1.12 -15.52 -1.38
CA SER A 107 -2.02 -16.44 -2.07
C SER A 107 -1.35 -17.77 -2.42
N ARG A 108 -0.01 -17.86 -2.46
CA ARG A 108 0.72 -19.15 -2.53
C ARG A 108 0.43 -20.09 -1.36
N TYR A 109 -0.05 -19.56 -0.23
CA TYR A 109 -0.46 -20.35 0.93
C TYR A 109 -1.97 -20.60 0.98
N ALA A 110 -2.72 -20.14 -0.02
CA ALA A 110 -4.15 -20.42 -0.13
C ALA A 110 -4.36 -21.87 -0.59
N ARG A 111 -5.44 -22.51 -0.11
CA ARG A 111 -5.77 -23.91 -0.46
C ARG A 111 -6.22 -24.06 -1.91
N SER A 112 -6.81 -23.00 -2.48
CA SER A 112 -7.30 -23.02 -3.86
C SER A 112 -7.41 -21.60 -4.43
N GLN A 113 -7.49 -21.51 -5.76
CA GLN A 113 -7.76 -20.23 -6.44
C GLN A 113 -9.12 -19.65 -6.09
N ARG A 114 -10.12 -20.49 -5.79
CA ARG A 114 -11.42 -20.01 -5.35
C ARG A 114 -11.32 -19.34 -3.98
N ASP A 115 -10.57 -19.94 -3.07
CA ASP A 115 -10.43 -19.42 -1.71
C ASP A 115 -9.74 -18.05 -1.69
N GLN A 116 -8.70 -17.85 -2.51
CA GLN A 116 -8.08 -16.52 -2.61
C GLN A 116 -9.02 -15.48 -3.22
N ILE A 117 -9.79 -15.81 -4.27
CA ILE A 117 -10.73 -14.86 -4.90
C ILE A 117 -11.82 -14.47 -3.91
N VAL A 118 -12.46 -15.45 -3.27
CA VAL A 118 -13.54 -15.19 -2.30
C VAL A 118 -13.00 -14.45 -1.08
N GLY A 119 -11.85 -14.86 -0.56
CA GLY A 119 -11.20 -14.22 0.59
C GLY A 119 -10.91 -12.74 0.34
N GLN A 120 -10.35 -12.39 -0.82
CA GLN A 120 -10.05 -11.01 -1.18
C GLN A 120 -11.33 -10.21 -1.48
N ALA A 121 -12.28 -10.79 -2.22
CA ALA A 121 -13.51 -10.11 -2.61
C ALA A 121 -14.44 -9.79 -1.43
N VAL A 122 -14.45 -10.65 -0.39
CA VAL A 122 -15.19 -10.40 0.85
C VAL A 122 -14.36 -9.54 1.81
N GLY A 123 -13.07 -9.84 1.91
CA GLY A 123 -12.17 -9.25 2.90
C GLY A 123 -11.79 -7.80 2.64
N LEU A 124 -11.60 -7.39 1.38
CA LEU A 124 -11.09 -6.04 1.07
C LEU A 124 -12.19 -5.00 0.82
N PRO A 125 -13.08 -5.10 -0.20
CA PRO A 125 -13.95 -3.98 -0.57
C PRO A 125 -14.89 -3.56 0.56
N GLY A 126 -15.52 -4.52 1.24
CA GLY A 126 -16.48 -4.26 2.31
C GLY A 126 -15.84 -3.64 3.55
N THR A 127 -14.71 -4.19 4.00
CA THR A 127 -13.99 -3.64 5.17
C THR A 127 -13.40 -2.28 4.85
N MET A 128 -12.88 -2.06 3.64
CA MET A 128 -12.35 -0.77 3.22
C MET A 128 -13.44 0.30 3.16
N ALA A 129 -14.60 -0.01 2.56
CA ALA A 129 -15.73 0.92 2.55
C ALA A 129 -16.17 1.27 3.98
N LEU A 130 -16.22 0.27 4.86
CA LEU A 130 -16.55 0.47 6.28
C LEU A 130 -15.54 1.37 7.00
N PHE A 131 -14.24 1.08 6.91
CA PHE A 131 -13.21 1.87 7.60
C PHE A 131 -13.06 3.28 7.00
N ALA A 132 -13.21 3.43 5.68
CA ALA A 132 -13.24 4.75 5.04
C ALA A 132 -14.43 5.58 5.54
N PHE A 133 -15.61 4.96 5.66
CA PHE A 133 -16.78 5.60 6.24
C PHE A 133 -16.57 5.95 7.71
N ILE A 134 -16.08 5.02 8.54
CA ILE A 134 -15.80 5.27 9.96
C ILE A 134 -14.80 6.43 10.09
N GLY A 135 -13.69 6.41 9.35
CA GLY A 135 -12.69 7.47 9.39
C GLY A 135 -13.27 8.83 9.02
N ALA A 136 -14.02 8.93 7.92
CA ALA A 136 -14.66 10.16 7.49
C ALA A 136 -15.72 10.66 8.49
N ALA A 137 -16.61 9.77 8.95
CA ALA A 137 -17.71 10.13 9.82
C ALA A 137 -17.23 10.49 11.24
N VAL A 138 -16.25 9.75 11.79
CA VAL A 138 -15.64 10.07 13.09
C VAL A 138 -14.87 11.39 13.00
N THR A 139 -14.06 11.60 11.95
CA THR A 139 -13.36 12.87 11.72
C THR A 139 -14.34 14.03 11.67
N ASN A 140 -15.48 13.85 11.01
CA ASN A 140 -16.51 14.86 10.95
C ASN A 140 -17.17 15.13 12.31
N ALA A 141 -17.49 14.07 13.06
CA ALA A 141 -18.01 14.18 14.43
C ALA A 141 -17.07 14.94 15.38
N THR A 142 -15.76 14.91 15.16
CA THR A 142 -14.82 15.68 16.01
C THR A 142 -15.09 17.19 15.98
N VAL A 143 -15.64 17.72 14.89
CA VAL A 143 -16.03 19.14 14.81
C VAL A 143 -17.19 19.43 15.76
N VAL A 144 -18.17 18.52 15.84
CA VAL A 144 -19.32 18.64 16.74
C VAL A 144 -18.91 18.41 18.19
N ILE A 145 -18.04 17.42 18.45
CA ILE A 145 -17.63 17.01 19.80
C ILE A 145 -16.62 18.00 20.42
N PHE A 146 -15.66 18.48 19.63
CA PHE A 146 -14.50 19.26 20.10
C PHE A 146 -14.38 20.65 19.47
N GLY A 147 -15.26 21.03 18.54
CA GLY A 147 -15.18 22.31 17.83
C GLY A 147 -14.06 22.39 16.78
N THR A 148 -13.28 21.32 16.60
CA THR A 148 -12.11 21.29 15.70
C THR A 148 -12.05 19.95 14.96
N ARG A 149 -11.58 19.99 13.70
CA ARG A 149 -11.41 18.79 12.88
C ARG A 149 -10.13 18.07 13.26
N ILE A 150 -10.25 16.84 13.76
CA ILE A 150 -9.12 15.98 14.13
C ILE A 150 -9.18 14.74 13.23
N SER A 151 -8.30 14.70 12.22
CA SER A 151 -8.15 13.55 11.32
C SER A 151 -7.07 12.57 11.78
N ASP A 152 -6.16 12.99 12.66
CA ASP A 152 -5.13 12.13 13.22
C ASP A 152 -5.74 11.22 14.30
N PRO A 153 -5.74 9.89 14.13
CA PRO A 153 -6.28 8.97 15.12
C PRO A 153 -5.53 9.03 16.45
N VAL A 154 -4.23 9.32 16.47
CA VAL A 154 -3.46 9.42 17.72
C VAL A 154 -3.97 10.62 18.52
N ALA A 155 -4.04 11.80 17.88
CA ALA A 155 -4.57 13.00 18.50
C ALA A 155 -6.04 12.86 18.95
N LEU A 156 -6.86 12.15 18.18
CA LEU A 156 -8.25 11.86 18.52
C LEU A 156 -8.36 11.00 19.77
N LEU A 157 -7.67 9.86 19.79
CA LEU A 157 -7.73 8.91 20.90
C LEU A 157 -7.14 9.51 22.20
N ALA A 158 -6.19 10.44 22.10
CA ALA A 158 -5.70 11.21 23.24
C ALA A 158 -6.79 12.12 23.87
N ARG A 159 -7.85 12.45 23.13
CA ARG A 159 -8.97 13.31 23.56
C ARG A 159 -10.30 12.55 23.76
N ILE A 160 -10.27 11.21 23.71
CA ILE A 160 -11.49 10.38 23.72
C ILE A 160 -12.33 10.50 25.01
N GLY A 161 -11.73 11.02 26.09
CA GLY A 161 -12.32 11.14 27.42
C GLY A 161 -12.38 9.80 28.16
N GLY A 162 -13.03 9.76 29.33
CA GLY A 162 -13.13 8.52 30.14
C GLY A 162 -11.96 8.26 31.08
N GLY A 163 -11.10 9.25 31.30
CA GLY A 163 -9.97 9.19 32.22
C GLY A 163 -8.71 8.51 31.63
N PRO A 164 -7.60 8.47 32.39
CA PRO A 164 -6.32 7.97 31.90
C PRO A 164 -6.36 6.51 31.42
N LEU A 165 -7.17 5.67 32.08
CA LEU A 165 -7.29 4.24 31.73
C LEU A 165 -7.86 4.05 30.32
N MET A 166 -8.91 4.79 29.94
CA MET A 166 -9.52 4.67 28.62
C MET A 166 -8.54 5.09 27.51
N ILE A 167 -7.79 6.18 27.74
CA ILE A 167 -6.75 6.64 26.82
C ILE A 167 -5.68 5.55 26.64
N MET A 168 -5.21 4.94 27.74
CA MET A 168 -4.22 3.85 27.67
C MET A 168 -4.75 2.64 26.89
N LEU A 169 -5.99 2.22 27.11
CA LEU A 169 -6.61 1.11 26.39
C LEU A 169 -6.77 1.41 24.90
N SER A 170 -7.21 2.63 24.55
CA SER A 170 -7.32 3.07 23.15
C SER A 170 -5.96 3.12 22.45
N MET A 171 -4.93 3.64 23.11
CA MET A 171 -3.56 3.65 22.60
C MET A 171 -3.01 2.23 22.41
N ALA A 172 -3.25 1.33 23.36
CA ALA A 172 -2.87 -0.07 23.24
C ALA A 172 -3.56 -0.73 22.04
N GLY A 173 -4.84 -0.45 21.81
CA GLY A 173 -5.57 -0.93 20.64
C GLY A 173 -4.98 -0.40 19.32
N LEU A 174 -4.59 0.87 19.28
CA LEU A 174 -3.92 1.46 18.12
C LEU A 174 -2.56 0.82 17.86
N ILE A 175 -1.78 0.52 18.90
CA ILE A 175 -0.49 -0.20 18.79
C ILE A 175 -0.71 -1.58 18.17
N VAL A 176 -1.70 -2.35 18.65
CA VAL A 176 -2.02 -3.67 18.10
C VAL A 176 -2.44 -3.56 16.63
N ALA A 177 -3.31 -2.61 16.29
CA ALA A 177 -3.77 -2.39 14.92
C ALA A 177 -2.65 -2.00 13.96
N THR A 178 -1.74 -1.13 14.41
CA THR A 178 -0.59 -0.73 13.61
C THR A 178 0.36 -1.91 13.42
N LEU A 179 0.57 -2.72 14.47
CA LEU A 179 1.48 -3.85 14.46
C LEU A 179 1.00 -4.97 13.53
N THR A 180 -0.30 -5.28 13.52
CA THR A 180 -0.86 -6.31 12.62
C THR A 180 -0.66 -5.90 11.17
N THR A 181 -1.17 -4.72 10.79
CA THR A 181 -1.10 -4.25 9.41
C THR A 181 0.33 -4.05 8.93
N ASN A 182 1.22 -3.50 9.76
CA ASN A 182 2.58 -3.20 9.34
C ASN A 182 3.39 -4.46 9.03
N ILE A 183 3.23 -5.52 9.82
CA ILE A 183 3.95 -6.78 9.60
C ILE A 183 3.52 -7.42 8.29
N ALA A 184 2.21 -7.61 8.10
CA ALA A 184 1.68 -8.22 6.89
C ALA A 184 2.00 -7.37 5.65
N ALA A 185 1.69 -6.07 5.66
CA ALA A 185 1.76 -5.25 4.46
C ALA A 185 3.17 -4.79 4.09
N ASN A 186 4.02 -4.50 5.08
CA ASN A 186 5.27 -3.76 4.82
C ASN A 186 6.54 -4.59 5.03
N ILE A 187 6.48 -5.75 5.70
CA ILE A 187 7.68 -6.56 5.96
C ILE A 187 7.74 -7.81 5.08
N VAL A 188 6.62 -8.52 4.89
CA VAL A 188 6.61 -9.82 4.19
C VAL A 188 7.13 -9.71 2.76
N ALA A 189 6.59 -8.77 1.98
CA ALA A 189 6.94 -8.61 0.57
C ALA A 189 8.43 -8.31 0.32
N PRO A 190 9.03 -7.27 0.95
CA PRO A 190 10.46 -7.03 0.78
C PRO A 190 11.34 -8.14 1.39
N ALA A 191 10.89 -8.81 2.46
CA ALA A 191 11.63 -9.95 3.01
C ALA A 191 11.72 -11.11 2.00
N ASN A 192 10.61 -11.45 1.33
CA ASN A 192 10.61 -12.41 0.22
C ASN A 192 11.47 -11.89 -0.95
N GLY A 193 11.37 -10.60 -1.28
CA GLY A 193 12.18 -9.97 -2.33
C GLY A 193 13.68 -10.13 -2.12
N PHE A 194 14.19 -9.84 -0.91
CA PHE A 194 15.61 -10.04 -0.58
C PHE A 194 16.00 -11.52 -0.58
N SER A 195 15.12 -12.40 -0.09
CA SER A 195 15.38 -13.84 -0.11
C SER A 195 15.48 -14.36 -1.55
N ASN A 196 14.61 -13.90 -2.45
CA ASN A 196 14.61 -14.28 -3.86
C ASN A 196 15.80 -13.70 -4.64
N LEU A 197 16.41 -12.60 -4.18
CA LEU A 197 17.59 -12.01 -4.84
C LEU A 197 18.85 -12.89 -4.69
N ALA A 198 18.97 -13.60 -3.57
CA ALA A 198 20.09 -14.49 -3.28
C ALA A 198 19.64 -15.66 -2.39
N PRO A 199 18.88 -16.63 -2.92
CA PRO A 199 18.21 -17.67 -2.13
C PRO A 199 19.18 -18.55 -1.32
N ASP A 200 20.38 -18.79 -1.83
CA ASP A 200 21.41 -19.58 -1.13
C ASP A 200 22.08 -18.83 0.03
N LYS A 201 21.86 -17.51 0.15
CA LYS A 201 22.56 -16.64 1.12
C LYS A 201 21.62 -15.91 2.07
N ILE A 202 20.40 -15.63 1.62
CA ILE A 202 19.43 -14.80 2.34
C ILE A 202 18.17 -15.62 2.58
N THR A 203 18.00 -16.03 3.84
CA THR A 203 16.74 -16.59 4.34
C THR A 203 15.69 -15.50 4.50
N PHE A 204 14.41 -15.89 4.56
CA PHE A 204 13.30 -14.97 4.86
C PHE A 204 13.55 -14.10 6.10
N LYS A 205 14.09 -14.68 7.19
CA LYS A 205 14.37 -13.94 8.43
C LYS A 205 15.48 -12.90 8.24
N GLN A 206 16.52 -13.24 7.47
CA GLN A 206 17.57 -12.28 7.11
C GLN A 206 17.02 -11.17 6.21
N GLY A 207 16.20 -11.52 5.22
CA GLY A 207 15.51 -10.55 4.36
C GLY A 207 14.63 -9.58 5.16
N ALA A 208 13.86 -10.09 6.12
CA ALA A 208 13.07 -9.27 7.03
C ALA A 208 13.93 -8.33 7.89
N MET A 209 15.09 -8.78 8.36
CA MET A 209 16.01 -7.94 9.11
C MET A 209 16.59 -6.82 8.22
N ILE A 210 16.96 -7.13 6.98
CA ILE A 210 17.42 -6.13 6.00
C ILE A 210 16.33 -5.08 5.77
N THR A 211 15.08 -5.51 5.54
CA THR A 211 13.92 -4.62 5.43
C THR A 211 13.77 -3.73 6.66
N ALA A 212 13.83 -4.31 7.86
CA ALA A 212 13.64 -3.58 9.11
C ALA A 212 14.73 -2.53 9.34
N VAL A 213 15.99 -2.82 8.98
CA VAL A 213 17.09 -1.85 9.05
C VAL A 213 16.91 -0.74 8.03
N ILE A 214 16.66 -1.08 6.76
CA ILE A 214 16.45 -0.09 5.70
C ILE A 214 15.28 0.83 6.06
N GLY A 215 14.19 0.30 6.62
CA GLY A 215 13.03 1.07 7.05
C GLY A 215 13.38 2.18 8.06
N ILE A 216 14.28 1.92 9.03
CA ILE A 216 14.76 2.96 9.95
C ILE A 216 15.66 3.96 9.23
N LEU A 217 16.59 3.48 8.41
CA LEU A 217 17.56 4.32 7.71
C LEU A 217 16.90 5.31 6.74
N MET A 218 15.71 4.98 6.22
CA MET A 218 14.91 5.90 5.40
C MET A 218 14.32 7.07 6.19
N MET A 219 14.31 7.01 7.53
CA MET A 219 13.78 8.05 8.42
C MET A 219 12.34 8.49 8.05
N PRO A 220 11.37 7.56 8.01
CA PRO A 220 10.04 7.80 7.43
C PRO A 220 9.25 8.90 8.11
N TRP A 221 9.52 9.20 9.39
CA TRP A 221 8.90 10.32 10.12
C TRP A 221 9.22 11.69 9.50
N ARG A 222 10.26 11.81 8.66
CA ARG A 222 10.51 13.04 7.90
C ARG A 222 9.65 13.17 6.65
N LEU A 223 9.18 12.04 6.11
CA LEU A 223 8.37 11.99 4.89
C LEU A 223 6.87 12.22 5.17
N TYR A 224 6.40 11.97 6.39
CA TYR A 224 4.98 11.94 6.74
C TYR A 224 4.42 13.27 7.32
N ASN A 225 5.23 14.31 7.48
CA ASN A 225 4.81 15.51 8.23
C ASN A 225 3.74 16.39 7.54
N ASP A 226 3.38 16.11 6.28
CA ASP A 226 2.35 16.86 5.54
C ASP A 226 1.46 15.91 4.73
N ALA A 227 0.16 15.90 5.03
CA ALA A 227 -0.83 15.02 4.38
C ALA A 227 -1.02 15.34 2.88
N ALA A 228 -0.93 16.61 2.48
CA ALA A 228 -1.04 17.01 1.09
C ALA A 228 0.22 16.59 0.32
N ALA A 229 1.41 16.76 0.89
CA ALA A 229 2.65 16.26 0.30
C ALA A 229 2.63 14.73 0.18
N TYR A 230 2.14 14.04 1.21
CA TYR A 230 1.99 12.58 1.20
C TYR A 230 1.09 12.09 0.06
N ILE A 231 -0.10 12.68 -0.10
CA ILE A 231 -1.05 12.30 -1.15
C ILE A 231 -0.54 12.74 -2.53
N PHE A 232 -0.36 14.03 -2.73
CA PHE A 232 -0.19 14.61 -4.06
C PHE A 232 1.23 14.50 -4.62
N THR A 233 2.24 14.24 -3.78
CA THR A 233 3.62 14.06 -4.24
C THR A 233 4.06 12.62 -4.08
N TRP A 234 3.89 12.04 -2.88
CA TRP A 234 4.41 10.72 -2.59
C TRP A 234 3.54 9.61 -3.21
N LEU A 235 2.26 9.51 -2.85
CA LEU A 235 1.39 8.44 -3.35
C LEU A 235 1.15 8.51 -4.86
N ILE A 236 0.88 9.69 -5.42
CA ILE A 236 0.71 9.83 -6.87
C ILE A 236 2.04 9.55 -7.60
N GLY A 237 3.17 10.07 -7.10
CA GLY A 237 4.50 9.80 -7.68
C GLY A 237 4.85 8.32 -7.65
N TYR A 238 4.51 7.66 -6.55
CA TYR A 238 4.66 6.22 -6.39
C TYR A 238 3.77 5.43 -7.35
N GLY A 239 2.51 5.86 -7.51
CA GLY A 239 1.56 5.31 -8.47
C GLY A 239 2.04 5.43 -9.92
N ALA A 240 2.74 6.52 -10.26
CA ALA A 240 3.34 6.73 -11.58
C ALA A 240 4.38 5.68 -11.95
N LEU A 241 5.04 5.06 -10.96
CA LEU A 241 5.99 3.97 -11.15
C LEU A 241 5.30 2.59 -11.12
N LEU A 242 4.38 2.39 -10.17
CA LEU A 242 3.72 1.09 -10.00
C LEU A 242 2.73 0.76 -11.12
N GLY A 243 2.05 1.77 -11.67
CA GLY A 243 1.11 1.59 -12.78
C GLY A 243 1.77 0.89 -13.98
N PRO A 244 2.88 1.43 -14.52
CA PRO A 244 3.67 0.78 -15.55
C PRO A 244 4.09 -0.66 -15.25
N VAL A 245 4.59 -0.93 -14.03
CA VAL A 245 5.00 -2.29 -13.61
C VAL A 245 3.81 -3.24 -13.65
N ALA A 246 2.68 -2.84 -13.06
CA ALA A 246 1.45 -3.64 -13.09
C ALA A 246 0.96 -3.88 -14.53
N GLY A 247 1.01 -2.86 -15.38
CA GLY A 247 0.63 -2.95 -16.79
C GLY A 247 1.45 -3.97 -17.56
N ILE A 248 2.78 -3.96 -17.36
CA ILE A 248 3.69 -4.93 -17.97
C ILE A 248 3.41 -6.35 -17.46
N MET A 249 3.29 -6.53 -16.14
CA MET A 249 3.08 -7.86 -15.55
C MET A 249 1.75 -8.49 -16.02
N ILE A 250 0.66 -7.72 -16.03
CA ILE A 250 -0.64 -8.20 -16.50
C ILE A 250 -0.60 -8.49 -18.01
N ALA A 251 0.00 -7.60 -18.80
CA ALA A 251 0.16 -7.80 -20.24
C ALA A 251 0.99 -9.05 -20.56
N ASP A 252 2.10 -9.27 -19.85
CA ASP A 252 2.95 -10.44 -20.04
C ASP A 252 2.19 -11.73 -19.78
N TYR A 253 1.56 -11.84 -18.60
CA TYR A 253 0.90 -13.07 -18.21
C TYR A 253 -0.34 -13.36 -19.05
N PHE A 254 -1.29 -12.42 -19.16
CA PHE A 254 -2.59 -12.68 -19.78
C PHE A 254 -2.62 -12.51 -21.30
N VAL A 255 -1.85 -11.55 -21.86
CA VAL A 255 -1.95 -11.20 -23.28
C VAL A 255 -0.85 -11.89 -24.09
N VAL A 256 0.41 -11.72 -23.67
CA VAL A 256 1.58 -12.26 -24.39
C VAL A 256 1.67 -13.76 -24.21
N ARG A 257 1.54 -14.25 -22.96
CA ARG A 257 1.72 -15.66 -22.59
C ARG A 257 0.43 -16.43 -22.41
N ARG A 258 -0.73 -15.76 -22.43
CA ARG A 258 -2.07 -16.39 -22.34
C ARG A 258 -2.25 -17.31 -21.13
N GLY A 259 -1.65 -16.95 -20.00
CA GLY A 259 -1.70 -17.70 -18.75
C GLY A 259 -0.78 -18.93 -18.70
N GLN A 260 0.14 -19.09 -19.66
CA GLN A 260 1.07 -20.21 -19.69
C GLN A 260 2.47 -19.77 -19.29
N LEU A 261 2.99 -20.36 -18.20
CA LEU A 261 4.36 -20.15 -17.73
C LEU A 261 5.08 -21.50 -17.68
N ASN A 262 6.34 -21.52 -18.09
CA ASN A 262 7.24 -22.62 -17.80
C ASN A 262 7.89 -22.36 -16.44
N VAL A 263 7.41 -23.05 -15.40
CA VAL A 263 7.88 -22.84 -14.03
C VAL A 263 9.37 -23.16 -13.88
N ASN A 264 9.87 -24.19 -14.56
CA ASN A 264 11.28 -24.60 -14.47
C ASN A 264 12.20 -23.49 -14.97
N ASP A 265 11.84 -22.87 -16.09
CA ASP A 265 12.62 -21.79 -16.70
C ASP A 265 12.67 -20.52 -15.83
N LEU A 266 11.77 -20.35 -14.84
CA LEU A 266 11.84 -19.23 -13.88
C LEU A 266 12.99 -19.38 -12.87
N TYR A 267 13.50 -20.60 -12.67
CA TYR A 267 14.55 -20.91 -11.69
C TYR A 267 15.87 -21.33 -12.33
N THR A 268 15.97 -21.35 -13.66
CA THR A 268 17.17 -21.80 -14.38
C THR A 268 17.79 -20.69 -15.22
N ARG A 269 19.12 -20.73 -15.33
CA ARG A 269 19.86 -19.98 -16.35
C ARG A 269 19.66 -20.64 -17.71
N ASP A 270 19.82 -19.85 -18.76
CA ASP A 270 19.59 -20.15 -20.17
C ASP A 270 18.13 -20.62 -20.47
N GLY A 271 17.20 -20.18 -19.61
CA GLY A 271 15.75 -20.41 -19.75
C GLY A 271 15.05 -19.35 -20.61
N ALA A 272 13.75 -19.58 -20.88
CA ALA A 272 12.91 -18.69 -21.69
C ALA A 272 12.78 -17.24 -21.17
N TYR A 273 13.18 -16.98 -19.92
CA TYR A 273 13.05 -15.68 -19.25
C TYR A 273 14.39 -14.95 -19.06
N GLU A 274 15.51 -15.46 -19.58
CA GLU A 274 16.80 -14.79 -19.42
C GLU A 274 17.01 -13.62 -20.40
N TYR A 275 16.38 -13.64 -21.58
CA TYR A 275 16.46 -12.56 -22.58
C TYR A 275 17.92 -12.09 -22.83
N ALA A 276 18.20 -10.78 -22.73
CA ALA A 276 19.53 -10.23 -22.90
C ALA A 276 20.29 -10.21 -21.55
N ARG A 277 20.89 -11.35 -21.19
CA ARG A 277 21.71 -11.55 -19.96
C ARG A 277 20.97 -11.22 -18.66
N GLY A 278 19.73 -11.68 -18.55
CA GLY A 278 18.83 -11.48 -17.40
C GLY A 278 17.89 -10.29 -17.54
N PHE A 279 17.96 -9.52 -18.63
CA PHE A 279 17.16 -8.33 -18.82
C PHE A 279 16.31 -8.41 -20.09
N ASN A 280 15.01 -8.13 -19.94
CA ASN A 280 14.12 -7.93 -21.08
C ASN A 280 14.17 -6.45 -21.52
N PRO A 281 14.84 -6.12 -22.64
CA PRO A 281 14.95 -4.73 -23.10
C PRO A 281 13.59 -4.13 -23.48
N VAL A 282 12.64 -4.96 -23.95
CA VAL A 282 11.28 -4.51 -24.26
C VAL A 282 10.55 -4.10 -22.99
N ALA A 283 10.66 -4.90 -21.91
CA ALA A 283 10.07 -4.56 -20.61
C ALA A 283 10.66 -3.26 -20.04
N ILE A 284 11.98 -3.11 -20.08
CA ILE A 284 12.67 -1.92 -19.57
C ILE A 284 12.26 -0.67 -20.36
N ALA A 285 12.22 -0.76 -21.69
CA ALA A 285 11.78 0.34 -22.53
C ALA A 285 10.30 0.69 -22.29
N ALA A 286 9.42 -0.30 -22.20
CA ALA A 286 8.01 -0.09 -21.89
C ALA A 286 7.81 0.56 -20.51
N LEU A 287 8.61 0.18 -19.52
CA LEU A 287 8.59 0.78 -18.19
C LEU A 287 9.01 2.26 -18.24
N ALA A 288 10.15 2.55 -18.86
CA ALA A 288 10.66 3.92 -18.99
C ALA A 288 9.66 4.82 -19.73
N LEU A 289 9.09 4.34 -20.84
CA LEU A 289 8.11 5.07 -21.64
C LEU A 289 6.74 5.19 -20.95
N GLY A 290 6.38 4.24 -20.07
CA GLY A 290 5.18 4.33 -19.24
C GLY A 290 5.30 5.36 -18.11
N VAL A 291 6.50 5.51 -17.53
CA VAL A 291 6.77 6.50 -16.47
C VAL A 291 6.94 7.91 -17.05
N ALA A 292 7.55 8.05 -18.22
CA ALA A 292 7.96 9.33 -18.80
C ALA A 292 6.85 10.42 -18.85
N PRO A 293 5.59 10.13 -19.24
CA PRO A 293 4.53 11.13 -19.31
C PRO A 293 4.20 11.79 -17.96
N SER A 294 4.43 11.07 -16.87
CA SER A 294 4.12 11.52 -15.51
C SER A 294 5.24 12.35 -14.88
N LEU A 295 6.47 12.28 -15.42
CA LEU A 295 7.64 12.95 -14.85
C LEU A 295 7.49 14.48 -14.75
N PRO A 296 6.98 15.22 -15.76
CA PRO A 296 6.87 16.67 -15.64
C PRO A 296 5.89 17.09 -14.54
N GLY A 297 4.78 16.36 -14.38
CA GLY A 297 3.81 16.59 -13.30
C GLY A 297 4.38 16.23 -11.93
N PHE A 298 5.16 15.15 -11.82
CA PHE A 298 5.87 14.80 -10.59
C PHE A 298 6.87 15.87 -10.16
N VAL A 299 7.66 16.41 -11.11
CA VAL A 299 8.60 17.50 -10.83
C VAL A 299 7.87 18.78 -10.41
N ALA A 300 6.71 19.08 -11.01
CA ALA A 300 5.87 20.19 -10.58
C ALA A 300 5.35 20.00 -9.15
N ALA A 301 4.89 18.80 -8.79
CA ALA A 301 4.44 18.45 -7.44
C ALA A 301 5.57 18.62 -6.40
N LEU A 302 6.78 18.12 -6.69
CA LEU A 302 7.96 18.29 -5.83
C LEU A 302 8.33 19.76 -5.58
N ARG A 303 8.05 20.64 -6.54
CA ARG A 303 8.31 22.08 -6.44
C ARG A 303 7.15 22.88 -5.85
N GLY A 304 6.04 22.22 -5.48
CA GLY A 304 4.84 22.89 -5.00
C GLY A 304 4.12 23.73 -6.06
N VAL A 305 4.35 23.45 -7.35
CA VAL A 305 3.71 24.18 -8.45
C VAL A 305 2.33 23.60 -8.74
N PRO A 306 1.29 24.42 -8.96
CA PRO A 306 -0.06 23.93 -9.25
C PRO A 306 -0.10 22.99 -10.47
N LEU A 307 -0.77 21.85 -10.32
CA LEU A 307 -0.92 20.80 -11.34
C LEU A 307 -2.03 21.13 -12.36
N THR A 308 -2.02 22.34 -12.91
CA THR A 308 -3.07 22.86 -13.81
C THR A 308 -2.78 22.64 -15.29
N THR A 309 -1.57 22.22 -15.63
CA THR A 309 -1.17 21.93 -17.01
C THR A 309 -1.62 20.53 -17.45
N VAL A 310 -1.54 20.24 -18.75
CA VAL A 310 -1.79 18.89 -19.30
C VAL A 310 -0.98 17.81 -18.57
N PHE A 311 0.28 18.09 -18.23
CA PHE A 311 1.12 17.17 -17.47
C PHE A 311 0.67 17.02 -16.01
N GLY A 312 0.07 18.05 -15.42
CA GLY A 312 -0.60 17.94 -14.12
C GLY A 312 -1.82 17.02 -14.19
N THR A 313 -2.62 17.12 -15.25
CA THR A 313 -3.73 16.17 -15.49
C THR A 313 -3.23 14.75 -15.69
N ILE A 314 -2.21 14.53 -16.53
CA ILE A 314 -1.60 13.20 -16.72
C ILE A 314 -1.12 12.64 -15.38
N TYR A 315 -0.46 13.47 -14.57
CA TYR A 315 0.06 13.07 -13.27
C TYR A 315 -1.06 12.72 -12.27
N ASN A 316 -2.17 13.48 -12.25
CA ASN A 316 -3.34 13.11 -11.45
C ASN A 316 -3.93 11.73 -11.83
N TRP A 317 -3.65 11.25 -13.04
CA TRP A 317 -4.04 9.91 -13.54
C TRP A 317 -2.84 8.99 -13.77
N ALA A 318 -1.69 9.27 -13.14
CA ALA A 318 -0.40 8.68 -13.49
C ALA A 318 -0.39 7.16 -13.49
N TRP A 319 -1.07 6.54 -12.52
CA TRP A 319 -1.14 5.07 -12.43
C TRP A 319 -1.80 4.47 -13.67
N PHE A 320 -2.95 5.02 -14.08
CA PHE A 320 -3.73 4.50 -15.22
C PHE A 320 -3.06 4.78 -16.56
N VAL A 321 -2.52 5.98 -16.73
CA VAL A 321 -1.77 6.35 -17.94
C VAL A 321 -0.55 5.44 -18.08
N GLY A 322 0.24 5.31 -17.01
CA GLY A 322 1.43 4.46 -17.02
C GLY A 322 1.10 2.99 -17.24
N PHE A 323 0.04 2.48 -16.60
CA PHE A 323 -0.46 1.11 -16.80
C PHE A 323 -0.78 0.82 -18.27
N LEU A 324 -1.59 1.67 -18.91
CA LEU A 324 -2.01 1.48 -20.29
C LEU A 324 -0.83 1.64 -21.26
N VAL A 325 -0.04 2.69 -21.11
CA VAL A 325 1.10 2.97 -21.99
C VAL A 325 2.13 1.83 -21.92
N ALA A 326 2.57 1.45 -20.72
CA ALA A 326 3.56 0.39 -20.56
C ALA A 326 3.02 -0.98 -21.00
N GLY A 327 1.78 -1.32 -20.64
CA GLY A 327 1.16 -2.59 -21.04
C GLY A 327 1.02 -2.72 -22.56
N LEU A 328 0.58 -1.66 -23.24
CA LEU A 328 0.44 -1.65 -24.70
C LEU A 328 1.80 -1.71 -25.41
N LEU A 329 2.77 -0.90 -24.97
CA LEU A 329 4.13 -0.92 -25.53
C LEU A 329 4.82 -2.27 -25.33
N TYR A 330 4.62 -2.89 -24.16
CA TYR A 330 5.13 -4.23 -23.89
C TYR A 330 4.50 -5.26 -24.82
N CYS A 331 3.17 -5.25 -24.98
CA CYS A 331 2.46 -6.14 -25.91
C CYS A 331 2.98 -5.97 -27.34
N ALA A 332 3.13 -4.73 -27.80
CA ALA A 332 3.61 -4.43 -29.15
C ALA A 332 5.06 -4.91 -29.34
N GLY A 333 5.95 -4.56 -28.41
CA GLY A 333 7.36 -4.96 -28.50
C GLY A 333 7.56 -6.46 -28.45
N MET A 334 6.87 -7.17 -27.54
CA MET A 334 6.97 -8.62 -27.42
C MET A 334 6.44 -9.38 -28.64
N ARG A 335 5.45 -8.82 -29.34
CA ARG A 335 4.97 -9.38 -30.62
C ARG A 335 5.99 -9.22 -31.74
N VAL A 336 6.74 -8.11 -31.75
CA VAL A 336 7.76 -7.83 -32.77
C VAL A 336 9.03 -8.66 -32.54
N THR A 337 9.48 -8.78 -31.28
CA THR A 337 10.70 -9.53 -30.96
C THR A 337 10.49 -11.04 -30.89
N GLY A 338 9.24 -11.50 -30.89
CA GLY A 338 8.87 -12.89 -30.65
C GLY A 338 8.87 -13.23 -29.16
N VAL A 339 7.92 -14.06 -28.76
CA VAL A 339 7.88 -14.66 -27.42
C VAL A 339 8.78 -15.90 -27.46
N PRO A 340 9.75 -16.06 -26.54
CA PRO A 340 10.49 -17.31 -26.44
C PRO A 340 9.50 -18.45 -26.13
N VAL A 341 9.22 -19.30 -27.12
CA VAL A 341 8.38 -20.50 -26.95
C VAL A 341 9.31 -21.69 -26.78
N ARG A 342 9.43 -22.17 -25.54
CA ARG A 342 9.72 -23.59 -25.29
C ARG A 342 8.40 -24.22 -24.86
N GLU A 343 8.10 -25.41 -25.38
CA GLU A 343 6.93 -26.17 -24.94
C GLU A 343 6.94 -26.25 -23.41
N PRO A 344 5.80 -25.97 -22.75
CA PRO A 344 5.71 -26.20 -21.32
C PRO A 344 6.06 -27.66 -21.09
N THR A 345 7.12 -27.96 -20.32
CA THR A 345 7.21 -29.27 -19.69
C THR A 345 5.95 -29.41 -18.86
N ASP A 346 5.10 -30.38 -19.21
CA ASP A 346 3.76 -30.63 -18.63
C ASP A 346 3.80 -30.60 -17.09
N VAL A 347 3.68 -29.42 -16.51
CA VAL A 347 3.26 -29.23 -15.12
C VAL A 347 1.89 -28.61 -15.21
N ARG A 348 0.90 -29.46 -15.50
CA ARG A 348 -0.50 -29.12 -15.24
C ARG A 348 -0.61 -28.92 -13.75
N VAL A 349 -0.61 -27.67 -13.29
CA VAL A 349 -1.11 -27.33 -11.96
C VAL A 349 -2.60 -27.62 -11.99
N THR A 350 -2.96 -28.88 -11.73
CA THR A 350 -4.34 -29.23 -11.43
C THR A 350 -4.63 -28.67 -10.04
N ALA A 351 -5.85 -28.19 -9.80
CA ALA A 351 -6.25 -27.58 -8.53
C ALA A 351 -6.33 -28.59 -7.35
N ARG A 352 -5.50 -29.64 -7.36
CA ARG A 352 -5.55 -30.78 -6.45
C ARG A 352 -4.22 -31.15 -5.79
N ASP A 353 -3.14 -30.41 -6.03
CA ASP A 353 -1.86 -30.66 -5.37
C ASP A 353 -1.43 -29.46 -4.51
#